data_AF-V6RYF2-F1
#
_entry.id   AF-V6RYF2-F1
#
_cell.length_a   1.000
_cell.length_b   1.000
_cell.length_c   1.000
_cell.angle_alpha   90.00
_cell.angle_beta   90.00
_cell.angle_gamma   90.00
#
_symmetry.space_group_name_H-M   'P 1'
#
loop_
_entity.id
_entity.type
_entity.pdbx_description
1 polymer ?
#
loop_
_entity_poly.entity_id
_entity_poly.type
_entity_poly.pdbx_seq_one_letter_code
_entity_poly.pdbx_strand_id
1 'polypeptide(L)'
;MYAQEGLIFYQNDKIKLSLEKGGVNQTFNFKNFEENETVKVQFRVFNNSKVFLGSETFTENKKLIEQYRSKYLKMAVEKNRNMHDIEYDERKFKIVTEKSNNRIRFYYYHSKVNSKETVNQSCAKTYNNTSKSDWLYFGNTDFLIEISINDKIEVFKEYNLNKM
;
A
#
# COMPACT_ATOMS: atom_id res chain seq x y z
N MET A 1 -26.33 5.41 -4.33
CA MET A 1 -25.76 6.45 -3.43
C MET A 1 -24.34 6.66 -3.92
N TYR A 2 -24.10 7.73 -4.69
CA TYR A 2 -22.80 8.01 -5.30
C TYR A 2 -21.91 8.71 -4.27
N ALA A 3 -20.69 8.20 -4.09
CA ALA A 3 -19.73 8.80 -3.17
C ALA A 3 -19.56 10.30 -3.48
N GLN A 4 -19.79 11.13 -2.45
CA GLN A 4 -19.45 12.54 -2.38
C GLN A 4 -17.97 12.77 -2.73
N GLU A 5 -17.65 13.99 -3.17
CA GLU A 5 -16.31 14.43 -3.57
C GLU A 5 -15.17 13.88 -2.69
N GLY A 6 -14.15 13.39 -3.38
CA GLY A 6 -13.26 12.32 -2.94
C GLY A 6 -12.35 12.63 -1.77
N LEU A 7 -12.45 11.80 -0.73
CA LEU A 7 -11.48 11.69 0.36
C LEU A 7 -10.04 11.72 -0.18
N ILE A 8 -9.23 12.63 0.34
CA ILE A 8 -7.81 12.72 0.00
C ILE A 8 -7.01 11.83 0.96
N PHE A 9 -6.30 10.85 0.41
CA PHE A 9 -5.42 9.98 1.20
C PHE A 9 -4.08 10.66 1.48
N TYR A 10 -3.52 11.31 0.46
CA TYR A 10 -2.22 11.99 0.51
C TYR A 10 -2.20 13.13 -0.51
N GLN A 11 -1.60 14.25 -0.14
CA GLN A 11 -1.36 15.35 -1.06
C GLN A 11 -0.09 16.12 -0.67
N ASN A 12 0.73 16.43 -1.66
CA ASN A 12 1.76 17.45 -1.59
C ASN A 12 1.67 18.37 -2.84
N ASP A 13 2.70 19.16 -3.08
CA ASP A 13 2.79 20.08 -4.22
C ASP A 13 2.93 19.36 -5.59
N LYS A 14 3.40 18.10 -5.60
CA LYS A 14 3.67 17.31 -6.82
C LYS A 14 2.63 16.20 -7.08
N ILE A 15 2.01 15.65 -6.04
CA ILE A 15 1.20 14.42 -6.08
C ILE A 15 -0.06 14.58 -5.23
N LYS A 16 -1.18 14.09 -5.76
CA LYS A 16 -2.43 13.88 -5.01
C LYS A 16 -2.94 12.46 -5.24
N LEU A 17 -3.28 11.78 -4.15
CA LEU A 17 -3.93 10.47 -4.13
C LEU A 17 -5.26 10.60 -3.38
N SER A 18 -6.37 10.24 -4.03
CA SER A 18 -7.72 10.38 -3.48
C SER A 18 -8.63 9.19 -3.82
N LEU A 19 -9.67 9.00 -3.03
CA LEU A 19 -10.74 8.06 -3.32
C LEU A 19 -11.68 8.64 -4.37
N GLU A 20 -11.92 7.90 -5.44
CA GLU A 20 -12.91 8.27 -6.45
C GLU A 20 -13.65 7.02 -6.92
N LYS A 21 -14.99 7.01 -6.79
CA LYS A 21 -15.88 5.93 -7.25
C LYS A 21 -15.44 4.51 -6.80
N GLY A 22 -14.92 4.36 -5.58
CA GLY A 22 -14.47 3.05 -5.05
C GLY A 22 -13.09 2.59 -5.54
N GLY A 23 -12.30 3.51 -6.12
CA GLY A 23 -10.91 3.27 -6.51
C GLY A 23 -9.99 4.40 -6.07
N VAL A 24 -8.68 4.18 -6.17
CA VAL A 24 -7.67 5.23 -5.94
C VAL A 24 -7.46 5.99 -7.25
N ASN A 25 -7.62 7.32 -7.19
CA ASN A 25 -7.21 8.24 -8.25
C ASN A 25 -5.87 8.89 -7.87
N GLN A 26 -4.99 9.03 -8.85
CA GLN A 26 -3.65 9.58 -8.72
C GLN A 26 -3.47 10.73 -9.71
N THR A 27 -3.07 11.89 -9.20
CA THR A 27 -2.84 13.11 -9.99
C THR A 27 -1.43 13.63 -9.75
N PHE A 28 -0.78 14.03 -10.83
CA PHE A 28 0.58 14.58 -10.82
C PHE A 28 0.62 16.01 -11.32
N ASN A 29 1.27 16.89 -10.57
CA ASN A 29 1.58 18.26 -10.99
C ASN A 29 3.03 18.33 -11.48
N PHE A 30 3.24 17.94 -12.75
CA PHE A 30 4.57 17.90 -13.36
C PHE A 30 5.30 19.25 -13.43
N LYS A 31 4.59 20.37 -13.26
CA LYS A 31 5.21 21.71 -13.20
C LYS A 31 6.11 21.89 -11.97
N ASN A 32 5.86 21.13 -10.91
CA ASN A 32 6.61 21.19 -9.66
C ASN A 32 7.73 20.15 -9.57
N PHE A 33 7.97 19.38 -10.65
CA PHE A 33 9.07 18.43 -10.69
C PHE A 33 10.36 19.15 -11.07
N GLU A 34 11.47 18.81 -10.39
CA GLU A 34 12.79 19.32 -10.74
C GLU A 34 13.31 18.64 -12.01
N GLU A 35 14.25 19.32 -12.69
CA GLU A 35 14.93 18.77 -13.86
C GLU A 35 15.71 17.51 -13.44
N ASN A 36 15.34 16.35 -14.01
CA ASN A 36 15.84 15.01 -13.67
C ASN A 36 15.30 14.37 -12.38
N GLU A 37 14.31 14.98 -11.71
CA GLU A 37 13.65 14.33 -10.58
C GLU A 37 12.88 13.10 -11.03
N THR A 38 13.00 12.03 -10.25
CA THR A 38 12.18 10.82 -10.39
C THR A 38 11.45 10.57 -9.09
N VAL A 39 10.13 10.43 -9.16
CA VAL A 39 9.28 10.11 -8.02
C VAL A 39 8.68 8.72 -8.21
N LYS A 40 8.89 7.84 -7.24
CA LYS A 40 8.24 6.54 -7.18
C LYS A 40 7.01 6.63 -6.29
N VAL A 41 5.87 6.20 -6.80
CA VAL A 41 4.63 6.09 -6.03
C VAL A 41 4.25 4.62 -5.98
N GLN A 42 3.95 4.13 -4.78
CA GLN A 42 3.36 2.81 -4.60
C GLN A 42 2.15 2.94 -3.69
N PHE A 43 1.05 2.29 -4.06
CA PHE A 43 -0.05 2.10 -3.13
C PHE A 43 -0.48 0.65 -3.09
N ARG A 44 -0.82 0.22 -1.88
CA ARG A 44 -1.32 -1.13 -1.60
C ARG A 44 -2.66 -1.02 -0.89
N VAL A 45 -3.64 -1.75 -1.38
CA VAL A 45 -4.95 -1.88 -0.71
C VAL A 45 -5.08 -3.29 -0.18
N PHE A 46 -5.34 -3.39 1.12
CA PHE A 46 -5.49 -4.64 1.84
C PHE A 46 -6.93 -4.82 2.30
N ASN A 47 -7.32 -6.08 2.49
CA ASN A 47 -8.47 -6.39 3.33
C ASN A 47 -8.16 -6.02 4.78
N ASN A 48 -9.16 -5.56 5.52
CA ASN A 48 -9.00 -5.15 6.92
C ASN A 48 -8.53 -6.26 7.88
N SER A 49 -8.75 -7.53 7.53
CA SER A 49 -8.36 -8.65 8.39
C SER A 49 -6.89 -9.04 8.18
N LYS A 50 -6.03 -8.78 9.17
CA LYS A 50 -4.69 -9.40 9.24
C LYS A 50 -4.79 -10.85 9.69
N VAL A 51 -3.86 -11.68 9.20
CA VAL A 51 -3.81 -13.12 9.52
C VAL A 51 -2.60 -13.41 10.39
N PHE A 52 -2.81 -14.12 11.51
CA PHE A 52 -1.75 -14.50 12.44
C PHE A 52 -0.81 -15.55 11.83
N LEU A 53 0.49 -15.39 12.07
CA LEU A 53 1.54 -16.31 11.62
C LEU A 53 2.25 -17.02 12.76
N GLY A 54 2.49 -16.31 13.87
CA GLY A 54 3.29 -16.83 14.97
C GLY A 54 3.77 -15.73 15.90
N SER A 55 4.64 -16.10 16.84
CA SER A 55 5.20 -15.15 17.79
C SER A 55 6.58 -15.55 18.27
N GLU A 56 7.40 -14.55 18.56
CA GLU A 56 8.75 -14.69 19.11
C GLU A 56 8.83 -14.03 20.48
N THR A 57 9.87 -14.34 21.24
CA THR A 57 10.19 -13.62 22.48
C THR A 57 10.46 -12.14 22.16
N PHE A 58 9.99 -11.25 23.02
CA PHE A 58 10.23 -9.82 22.84
C PHE A 58 11.72 -9.49 22.85
N THR A 59 12.12 -8.64 21.91
CA THR A 59 13.47 -8.11 21.77
C THR A 59 13.39 -6.71 21.18
N GLU A 60 14.33 -5.85 21.56
CA GLU A 60 14.49 -4.51 20.97
C GLU A 60 15.58 -4.51 19.88
N ASN A 61 16.23 -5.66 19.65
CA ASN A 61 17.26 -5.80 18.64
C ASN A 61 16.64 -5.70 17.23
N LYS A 62 16.82 -4.55 16.59
CA LYS A 62 16.30 -4.26 15.24
C LYS A 62 16.72 -5.30 14.20
N LYS A 63 17.97 -5.78 14.22
CA LYS A 63 18.44 -6.79 13.26
C LYS A 63 17.69 -8.11 13.44
N LEU A 64 17.46 -8.52 14.69
CA LEU A 64 16.73 -9.74 15.00
C LEU A 64 15.25 -9.63 14.63
N ILE A 65 14.63 -8.46 14.85
CA ILE A 65 13.25 -8.18 14.40
C ILE A 65 13.13 -8.29 12.88
N GLU A 66 14.09 -7.75 12.12
CA GLU A 66 14.08 -7.84 10.65
C GLU A 66 14.31 -9.27 10.14
N GLN A 67 15.13 -10.07 10.84
CA GLN A 67 15.26 -11.51 10.56
C GLN A 67 13.94 -12.23 10.80
N TYR A 68 13.24 -11.95 11.91
CA TYR A 68 11.92 -12.51 12.16
C TYR A 68 10.91 -12.09 11.11
N ARG A 69 10.88 -10.81 10.71
CA ARG A 69 10.00 -10.33 9.62
C ARG A 69 10.25 -11.09 8.32
N SER A 70 11.52 -11.32 7.97
CA SER A 70 11.89 -12.09 6.77
C SER A 70 11.44 -13.55 6.86
N LYS A 71 11.63 -14.19 8.02
CA LYS A 71 11.12 -15.55 8.30
C LYS A 71 9.59 -15.62 8.10
N TYR A 72 8.85 -14.72 8.72
CA TYR A 72 7.39 -14.72 8.67
C TYR A 72 6.84 -14.30 7.31
N LEU A 73 7.54 -13.47 6.54
CA LEU A 73 7.19 -13.16 5.15
C LEU A 73 7.21 -14.43 4.29
N LYS A 74 8.29 -15.22 4.36
CA LYS A 74 8.39 -16.50 3.63
C LYS A 74 7.26 -17.44 4.00
N MET A 75 6.97 -17.58 5.30
CA MET A 75 5.85 -18.41 5.78
C MET A 75 4.49 -17.94 5.24
N ALA A 76 4.24 -16.62 5.19
CA ALA A 76 3.00 -16.07 4.65
C ALA A 76 2.85 -16.39 3.16
N VAL A 77 3.93 -16.24 2.40
CA VAL A 77 3.98 -16.52 0.95
C VAL A 77 3.76 -18.02 0.70
N GLU A 78 4.48 -18.90 1.39
CA GLU A 78 4.34 -20.36 1.25
C GLU A 78 2.91 -20.84 1.55
N LYS A 79 2.27 -20.30 2.59
CA LYS A 79 0.90 -20.65 2.95
C LYS A 79 -0.12 -20.30 1.86
N ASN A 80 0.13 -19.24 1.08
CA ASN A 80 -0.78 -18.78 0.02
C ASN A 80 -0.41 -19.36 -1.37
N ARG A 81 0.82 -19.83 -1.56
CA ARG A 81 1.27 -20.48 -2.81
C ARG A 81 0.45 -21.73 -3.16
N ASN A 82 -0.08 -22.43 -2.15
CA ASN A 82 -0.89 -23.63 -2.33
C ASN A 82 -2.38 -23.34 -2.68
N MET A 83 -2.78 -22.07 -2.81
CA MET A 83 -4.18 -21.66 -3.02
C MET A 83 -4.55 -21.28 -4.47
N HIS A 84 -3.79 -21.74 -5.47
CA HIS A 84 -4.11 -21.68 -6.92
C HIS A 84 -4.03 -20.33 -7.66
N ASP A 85 -3.45 -19.26 -7.10
CA ASP A 85 -3.20 -18.03 -7.88
C ASP A 85 -1.86 -18.09 -8.65
N ILE A 86 -1.95 -17.87 -9.97
CA ILE A 86 -0.88 -18.08 -10.97
C ILE A 86 0.22 -16.99 -10.92
N GLU A 87 0.03 -15.88 -10.18
CA GLU A 87 1.04 -14.82 -10.07
C GLU A 87 1.59 -14.67 -8.64
N TYR A 88 2.71 -15.37 -8.43
CA TYR A 88 3.62 -15.24 -7.30
C TYR A 88 4.21 -13.82 -7.21
N ASP A 89 3.87 -13.06 -6.16
CA ASP A 89 4.53 -11.79 -5.85
C ASP A 89 4.58 -11.51 -4.34
N GLU A 90 5.77 -11.65 -3.74
CA GLU A 90 6.02 -11.35 -2.31
C GLU A 90 5.65 -9.91 -1.93
N ARG A 91 5.67 -8.97 -2.89
CA ARG A 91 5.36 -7.54 -2.66
C ARG A 91 3.89 -7.32 -2.27
N LYS A 92 3.01 -8.29 -2.54
CA LYS A 92 1.61 -8.27 -2.11
C LYS A 92 1.43 -8.53 -0.61
N PHE A 93 2.48 -9.00 0.08
CA PHE A 93 2.42 -9.29 1.51
C PHE A 93 3.05 -8.15 2.33
N LYS A 94 2.40 -7.80 3.45
CA LYS A 94 2.96 -6.88 4.45
C LYS A 94 2.95 -7.55 5.82
N ILE A 95 4.13 -7.72 6.41
CA ILE A 95 4.27 -8.18 7.79
C ILE A 95 4.06 -7.02 8.75
N VAL A 96 3.22 -7.23 9.76
CA VAL A 96 3.00 -6.31 10.87
C VAL A 96 3.21 -7.03 12.20
N THR A 97 3.64 -6.26 13.20
CA THR A 97 4.03 -6.80 14.50
C THR A 97 3.27 -6.13 15.62
N GLU A 98 2.85 -6.91 16.61
CA GLU A 98 2.25 -6.40 17.84
C GLU A 98 3.01 -6.89 19.06
N LYS A 99 3.23 -6.00 20.04
CA LYS A 99 3.79 -6.39 21.33
C LYS A 99 2.64 -6.81 22.25
N SER A 100 2.75 -8.00 22.84
CA SER A 100 1.79 -8.50 23.83
C SER A 100 2.49 -9.50 24.74
N ASN A 101 2.34 -9.34 26.05
CA ASN A 101 2.83 -10.29 27.07
C ASN A 101 4.28 -10.78 26.85
N ASN A 102 5.23 -9.85 26.75
CA ASN A 102 6.65 -10.15 26.51
C ASN A 102 6.94 -10.96 25.23
N ARG A 103 6.03 -10.92 24.26
CA ARG A 103 6.19 -11.51 22.93
C ARG A 103 5.98 -10.46 21.86
N ILE A 104 6.56 -10.73 20.69
CA ILE A 104 6.25 -10.04 19.44
C ILE A 104 5.42 -11.02 18.61
N ARG A 105 4.16 -10.65 18.33
CA ARG A 105 3.26 -11.41 17.47
C ARG A 105 3.39 -10.89 16.04
N PHE A 106 3.46 -11.81 15.09
CA PHE A 106 3.61 -11.51 13.67
C PHE A 106 2.33 -11.87 12.93
N TYR A 107 1.88 -10.94 12.11
CA TYR A 107 0.72 -11.10 11.23
C TYR A 107 1.09 -10.66 9.83
N TYR A 108 0.29 -11.06 8.84
CA TYR A 108 0.37 -10.49 7.49
C TYR A 108 -0.96 -9.92 7.03
N TYR A 109 -0.86 -8.89 6.18
CA TYR A 109 -1.89 -8.50 5.24
C TYR A 109 -1.53 -9.00 3.85
N HIS A 110 -2.52 -9.41 3.08
CA HIS A 110 -2.39 -9.71 1.65
C HIS A 110 -3.13 -8.63 0.87
N SER A 111 -2.41 -7.93 -0.01
CA SER A 111 -2.97 -6.82 -0.79
C SER A 111 -3.79 -7.35 -1.96
N LYS A 112 -5.01 -6.81 -2.11
CA LYS A 112 -5.81 -6.99 -3.34
C LYS A 112 -5.25 -6.18 -4.50
N VAL A 113 -4.72 -5.00 -4.18
CA VAL A 113 -4.13 -4.08 -5.16
C VAL A 113 -2.72 -3.77 -4.73
N ASN A 114 -1.77 -3.90 -5.65
CA ASN A 114 -0.39 -3.48 -5.47
C ASN A 114 0.04 -2.73 -6.74
N SER A 115 -0.14 -1.41 -6.73
CA SER A 115 0.25 -0.55 -7.84
C SER A 115 1.57 0.14 -7.53
N LYS A 116 2.49 0.13 -8.49
CA LYS A 116 3.76 0.83 -8.40
C LYS A 116 4.01 1.56 -9.71
N GLU A 117 4.30 2.84 -9.58
CA GLU A 117 4.54 3.74 -10.69
C GLU A 117 5.80 4.56 -10.42
N THR A 118 6.50 4.92 -11.47
CA THR A 118 7.69 5.78 -11.39
C THR A 118 7.54 6.86 -12.44
N VAL A 119 7.46 8.10 -11.99
CA VAL A 119 7.21 9.26 -12.86
C VAL A 119 8.36 10.26 -12.77
N ASN A 120 8.55 11.00 -13.84
CA ASN A 120 9.50 12.10 -13.92
C ASN A 120 8.91 13.20 -14.81
N GLN A 121 9.60 14.33 -14.92
CA GLN A 121 9.12 15.48 -15.71
C GLN A 121 8.83 15.12 -17.18
N SER A 122 9.59 14.21 -17.79
CA SER A 122 9.38 13.78 -19.18
C SER A 122 8.07 13.01 -19.38
N CYS A 123 7.53 12.41 -18.31
CA CYS A 123 6.24 11.75 -18.33
C CYS A 123 5.09 12.72 -18.64
N ALA A 124 5.23 14.03 -18.36
CA ALA A 124 4.18 15.02 -18.60
C ALA A 124 3.55 14.94 -20.01
N LYS A 125 4.35 14.62 -21.04
CA LYS A 125 3.85 14.46 -22.42
C LYS A 125 2.90 13.26 -22.59
N THR A 126 3.11 12.19 -21.85
CA THR A 126 2.28 10.98 -21.85
C THR A 126 0.98 11.16 -21.08
N TYR A 127 0.98 12.02 -20.05
CA TYR A 127 -0.20 12.31 -19.23
C TYR A 127 -1.02 13.52 -19.77
N ASN A 128 -0.49 14.23 -20.78
CA ASN A 128 -1.14 15.36 -21.46
C ASN A 128 -2.18 14.91 -22.50
N ASN A 129 -3.41 14.59 -22.05
CA ASN A 129 -4.70 15.12 -22.59
C ASN A 129 -5.93 14.48 -21.95
N THR A 130 -5.75 13.55 -21.03
CA THR A 130 -6.74 13.14 -20.06
C THR A 130 -5.93 12.76 -18.84
N SER A 131 -6.23 13.33 -17.68
CA SER A 131 -5.83 12.81 -16.38
C SER A 131 -6.11 11.30 -16.35
N LYS A 132 -5.15 10.49 -16.79
CA LYS A 132 -5.30 9.04 -16.79
C LYS A 132 -5.04 8.63 -15.36
N SER A 133 -6.11 8.76 -14.57
CA SER A 133 -6.25 8.09 -13.30
C SER A 133 -6.07 6.62 -13.60
N ASP A 134 -4.96 6.01 -13.14
CA ASP A 134 -4.91 4.56 -12.99
C ASP A 134 -5.93 4.21 -11.90
N TRP A 135 -7.20 4.25 -12.30
CA TRP A 135 -8.35 4.04 -11.45
C TRP A 135 -8.40 2.55 -11.14
N LEU A 136 -7.86 2.21 -9.97
CA LEU A 136 -7.86 0.83 -9.49
C LEU A 136 -9.02 0.66 -8.51
N TYR A 137 -10.12 0.09 -9.00
CA TYR A 137 -11.28 -0.27 -8.19
C TYR A 137 -10.92 -1.41 -7.21
N PHE A 138 -11.27 -1.24 -5.94
CA PHE A 138 -11.00 -2.24 -4.90
C PHE A 138 -12.25 -2.64 -4.09
N GLY A 139 -13.44 -2.15 -4.49
CA GLY A 139 -14.72 -2.51 -3.89
C GLY A 139 -15.27 -1.46 -2.90
N ASN A 140 -16.43 -1.78 -2.33
CA ASN A 140 -17.16 -0.94 -1.35
C ASN A 140 -17.10 -1.51 0.08
N THR A 141 -16.07 -2.29 0.41
CA THR A 141 -15.83 -2.79 1.77
C THR A 141 -14.77 -1.95 2.45
N ASP A 142 -14.77 -1.87 3.77
CA ASP A 142 -13.68 -1.17 4.43
C ASP A 142 -12.31 -1.82 4.19
N PHE A 143 -11.32 -0.96 4.17
CA PHE A 143 -10.01 -1.26 3.61
C PHE A 143 -8.90 -0.57 4.38
N LEU A 144 -7.72 -1.18 4.33
CA LEU A 144 -6.48 -0.60 4.80
C LEU A 144 -5.68 -0.19 3.58
N ILE A 145 -5.24 1.05 3.53
CA ILE A 145 -4.37 1.54 2.46
C ILE A 145 -2.98 1.84 3.01
N GLU A 146 -1.96 1.45 2.24
CA GLU A 146 -0.60 1.93 2.40
C GLU A 146 -0.21 2.74 1.17
N ILE A 147 0.35 3.93 1.38
CA ILE A 147 0.93 4.76 0.33
C ILE A 147 2.40 5.00 0.67
N SER A 148 3.26 4.72 -0.30
CA SER A 148 4.69 4.99 -0.22
C SER A 148 5.13 5.91 -1.34
N ILE A 149 5.90 6.94 -1.00
CA ILE A 149 6.53 7.88 -1.93
C ILE A 149 8.05 7.71 -1.78
N ASN A 150 8.76 7.47 -2.88
CA ASN A 150 10.21 7.21 -2.89
C ASN A 150 10.64 6.15 -1.86
N ASP A 151 9.89 5.04 -1.83
CA ASP A 151 10.11 3.89 -0.95
C ASP A 151 9.91 4.19 0.56
N LYS A 152 9.41 5.39 0.92
CA LYS A 152 9.02 5.78 2.28
C LYS A 152 7.51 5.73 2.46
N ILE A 153 7.04 5.07 3.52
CA ILE A 153 5.61 5.00 3.86
C ILE A 153 5.15 6.37 4.38
N GLU A 154 4.22 6.99 3.65
CA GLU A 154 3.60 8.27 4.02
C GLU A 154 2.22 8.06 4.65
N VAL A 155 1.48 7.03 4.21
CA VAL A 155 0.16 6.69 4.76
C VAL A 155 0.10 5.20 5.04
N PHE A 156 -0.40 4.83 6.22
CA PHE A 156 -0.82 3.47 6.52
C PHE A 156 -2.02 3.53 7.47
N LYS A 157 -3.24 3.43 6.91
CA LYS A 157 -4.46 3.77 7.64
C LYS A 157 -5.68 2.97 7.16
N GLU A 158 -6.53 2.62 8.12
CA GLU A 158 -7.83 1.99 7.89
C GLU A 158 -8.90 3.05 7.56
N TYR A 159 -9.75 2.73 6.59
CA TYR A 159 -10.84 3.56 6.12
C TYR A 159 -12.14 2.78 6.19
N ASN A 160 -13.11 3.31 6.97
CA ASN A 160 -14.43 2.73 7.20
C ASN A 160 -15.45 3.36 6.27
N LEU A 161 -15.76 2.73 5.13
CA LEU A 161 -16.64 3.31 4.11
C LEU A 161 -18.08 3.55 4.61
N ASN A 162 -18.56 2.79 5.60
CA ASN A 162 -19.87 2.99 6.22
C ASN A 162 -19.94 4.19 7.19
N LYS A 163 -18.80 4.81 7.51
CA LYS A 163 -18.68 5.97 8.42
C LYS A 163 -18.15 7.22 7.71
N MET A 164 -18.06 7.17 6.38
CA MET A 164 -17.63 8.27 5.51
C MET A 164 -18.83 8.85 4.79
#